data_AF-A0A961F3G4-F1
#
_entry.id   AF-A0A961F3G4-F1
#
_cell.length_a   1.000
_cell.length_b   1.000
_cell.length_c   1.000
_cell.angle_alpha   90.00
_cell.angle_beta   90.00
_cell.angle_gamma   90.00
#
_symmetry.space_group_name_H-M   'P 1'
#
loop_
_entity.id
_entity.type
_entity.pdbx_description
1 polymer ?
#
loop_
_entity_poly.entity_id
_entity_poly.type
_entity_poly.pdbx_seq_one_letter_code
_entity_poly.pdbx_strand_id
1 'polypeptide(L)'
;QCHYLGCLREVARRVQEQTHVMGFDSLNEPSRGWIGLDINDNRTADKAERMPGPAIAPIDGLLMAQGRTVTVPEVKLSYLRLGLVPSGTRVLNANRVTIWHSPERDPFLQRGAYSLEANGAYRVHMPDLFQKKSDGSPLDFDSDCMRVLFERVARVMRMHNKDWMLFAEKEPHATLLNPELPPAPEQTVNAGHWYDVTVLFLKKFPYPFGFDGISGKPALGANGIRKSYIRQLSAFQQASVKQQQPALLGEFGIPFDLDNGRAYKAAAHKQKDGRAWRKHSRALGLMYDAIDHHLLHSTLWNYTASNRNDARIGDGWNQEDLSIYSADQKHGVFGSNAGVSFHPDNGGRALSGFVRPYVRRAQGTLLSMQYNSKKRTFEAEIAVRTNTDGHPTEIFVPAQVYKNSYRYQVWLPVGYAYTAVCRSLSLQPHDVEALLLIYVTTDGKHGAATTDTDDAIDADDQHATDRRMQILIRPEK
;
A
#
# COMPACT_ATOMS: atom_id res chain seq x y z
N GLN A 1 -1.64 -20.68 -15.70
CA GLN A 1 -2.78 -20.18 -14.90
C GLN A 1 -3.53 -21.28 -14.13
N CYS A 2 -3.85 -22.46 -14.69
CA CYS A 2 -4.56 -23.52 -13.95
C CYS A 2 -3.87 -23.92 -12.63
N HIS A 3 -2.54 -24.03 -12.60
CA HIS A 3 -1.80 -24.32 -11.36
C HIS A 3 -1.93 -23.19 -10.32
N TYR A 4 -1.89 -21.92 -10.75
CA TYR A 4 -2.09 -20.77 -9.86
C TYR A 4 -3.49 -20.80 -9.22
N LEU A 5 -4.52 -21.00 -10.04
CA LEU A 5 -5.90 -21.15 -9.57
C LEU A 5 -6.08 -22.38 -8.67
N GLY A 6 -5.40 -23.49 -8.98
CA GLY A 6 -5.37 -24.68 -8.13
C GLY A 6 -4.74 -24.41 -6.76
N CYS A 7 -3.67 -23.61 -6.71
CA CYS A 7 -3.05 -23.16 -5.47
C CYS A 7 -4.05 -22.33 -4.64
N LEU A 8 -4.64 -21.29 -5.24
CA LEU A 8 -5.64 -20.45 -4.58
C LEU A 8 -6.82 -21.26 -4.04
N ARG A 9 -7.28 -22.27 -4.79
CA ARG A 9 -8.34 -23.18 -4.33
C ARG A 9 -7.97 -23.92 -3.06
N GLU A 10 -6.74 -24.43 -2.95
CA GLU A 10 -6.31 -25.15 -1.75
C GLU A 10 -6.14 -24.21 -0.55
N VAL A 11 -5.68 -22.98 -0.77
CA VAL A 11 -5.64 -21.95 0.29
C VAL A 11 -7.05 -21.61 0.75
N ALA A 12 -7.96 -21.30 -0.19
CA ALA A 12 -9.38 -21.07 0.08
C ALA A 12 -10.00 -22.21 0.90
N ARG A 13 -9.85 -23.46 0.46
CA ARG A 13 -10.34 -24.63 1.21
C ARG A 13 -9.79 -24.70 2.63
N ARG A 14 -8.51 -24.36 2.83
CA ARG A 14 -7.87 -24.42 4.16
C ARG A 14 -8.39 -23.36 5.12
N VAL A 15 -8.72 -22.17 4.62
CA VAL A 15 -9.08 -21.02 5.45
C VAL A 15 -10.59 -20.73 5.50
N GLN A 16 -11.42 -21.57 4.87
CA GLN A 16 -12.86 -21.33 4.73
C GLN A 16 -13.62 -21.12 6.06
N GLU A 17 -13.17 -21.76 7.15
CA GLU A 17 -13.77 -21.63 8.49
C GLU A 17 -13.23 -20.43 9.29
N GLN A 18 -12.24 -19.71 8.77
CA GLN A 18 -11.60 -18.60 9.46
C GLN A 18 -12.38 -17.30 9.24
N THR A 19 -13.13 -16.88 10.25
CA THR A 19 -14.04 -15.71 10.18
C THR A 19 -13.32 -14.37 9.98
N HIS A 20 -12.01 -14.32 10.24
CA HIS A 20 -11.19 -13.12 10.03
C HIS A 20 -10.60 -13.02 8.61
N VAL A 21 -10.83 -14.00 7.74
CA VAL A 21 -10.42 -13.94 6.34
C VAL A 21 -11.50 -13.23 5.53
N MET A 22 -11.16 -12.05 5.02
CA MET A 22 -12.08 -11.21 4.25
C MET A 22 -12.19 -11.63 2.77
N GLY A 23 -11.17 -12.29 2.24
CA GLY A 23 -11.09 -12.64 0.83
C GLY A 23 -9.66 -12.81 0.34
N PHE A 24 -9.46 -12.65 -0.97
CA PHE A 24 -8.16 -12.88 -1.62
C PHE A 24 -7.77 -11.73 -2.53
N ASP A 25 -6.50 -11.35 -2.45
CA ASP A 25 -5.84 -10.61 -3.51
C ASP A 25 -5.71 -11.48 -4.77
N SER A 26 -6.07 -10.91 -5.91
CA SER A 26 -6.01 -11.58 -7.19
C SER A 26 -4.58 -11.95 -7.62
N LEU A 27 -3.64 -11.00 -7.58
CA LEU A 27 -2.24 -11.14 -8.00
C LEU A 27 -1.52 -9.81 -7.75
N ASN A 28 -0.46 -9.85 -6.95
CA ASN A 28 0.38 -8.69 -6.64
C ASN A 28 1.01 -8.07 -7.91
N GLU A 29 0.82 -6.77 -8.12
CA GLU A 29 1.42 -5.94 -9.17
C GLU A 29 1.50 -6.64 -10.54
N PRO A 30 0.35 -6.97 -11.16
CA PRO A 30 0.32 -7.81 -12.34
C PRO A 30 0.98 -7.10 -13.53
N SER A 31 1.95 -7.75 -14.18
CA SER A 31 2.61 -7.20 -15.36
C SER A 31 1.96 -7.67 -16.66
N ARG A 32 1.70 -6.75 -17.59
CA ARG A 32 1.28 -7.09 -18.96
C ARG A 32 2.37 -7.76 -19.80
N GLY A 33 3.62 -7.74 -19.34
CA GLY A 33 4.76 -8.26 -20.11
C GLY A 33 4.85 -7.56 -21.47
N TRP A 34 4.73 -8.34 -22.55
CA TRP A 34 4.76 -7.86 -23.93
C TRP A 34 3.37 -7.65 -24.55
N ILE A 35 2.28 -7.96 -23.84
CA ILE A 35 0.92 -7.77 -24.35
C ILE A 35 0.69 -6.30 -24.71
N GLY A 36 0.19 -6.06 -25.92
CA GLY A 36 -0.01 -4.73 -26.51
C GLY A 36 1.18 -4.17 -27.29
N LEU A 37 2.36 -4.80 -27.24
CA LEU A 37 3.55 -4.33 -27.96
C LEU A 37 3.68 -4.93 -29.36
N ASP A 38 4.23 -4.14 -30.28
CA ASP A 38 4.90 -4.70 -31.46
C ASP A 38 6.13 -5.49 -31.00
N ILE A 39 6.43 -6.61 -31.63
CA ILE A 39 7.57 -7.46 -31.25
C ILE A 39 8.92 -6.74 -31.33
N ASN A 40 9.02 -5.66 -32.11
CA ASN A 40 10.22 -4.82 -32.22
C ASN A 40 10.19 -3.59 -31.32
N ASP A 41 9.12 -3.36 -30.56
CA ASP A 41 8.98 -2.17 -29.72
C ASP A 41 9.81 -2.30 -28.44
N ASN A 42 10.83 -1.46 -28.32
CA ASN A 42 11.69 -1.34 -27.14
C ASN A 42 11.23 -0.25 -26.16
N ARG A 43 10.06 0.38 -26.37
CA ARG A 43 9.46 1.42 -25.52
C ARG A 43 10.32 2.68 -25.38
N THR A 44 11.28 2.89 -26.27
CA THR A 44 12.09 4.13 -26.24
C THR A 44 11.42 5.29 -26.97
N ALA A 45 10.49 5.01 -27.89
CA ALA A 45 9.79 6.04 -28.66
C ALA A 45 8.80 6.81 -27.78
N ASP A 46 7.91 6.10 -27.08
CA ASP A 46 6.93 6.70 -26.17
C ASP A 46 7.59 7.08 -24.85
N LYS A 47 7.52 8.35 -24.48
CA LYS A 47 8.06 8.86 -23.20
C LYS A 47 7.33 8.29 -22.00
N ALA A 48 6.03 8.00 -22.12
CA ALA A 48 5.21 7.50 -21.03
C ALA A 48 5.55 6.04 -20.68
N GLU A 49 6.10 5.26 -21.62
CA GLU A 49 6.44 3.85 -21.40
C GLU A 49 7.91 3.60 -21.07
N ARG A 50 8.74 4.65 -21.04
CA ARG A 50 10.17 4.51 -20.74
C ARG A 50 10.39 4.08 -19.31
N MET A 51 11.20 3.04 -19.15
CA MET A 51 11.73 2.59 -17.87
C MET A 51 13.26 2.72 -17.87
N PRO A 52 13.90 3.00 -16.72
CA PRO A 52 15.35 3.08 -16.63
C PRO A 52 16.00 1.71 -16.84
N GLY A 53 17.18 1.70 -17.43
CA GLY A 53 17.96 0.50 -17.74
C GLY A 53 17.86 0.06 -19.21
N PRO A 54 18.17 -1.21 -19.52
CA PRO A 54 18.14 -1.71 -20.89
C PRO A 54 16.70 -1.76 -21.42
N ALA A 55 16.48 -1.13 -22.57
CA ALA A 55 15.21 -1.09 -23.27
C ALA A 55 15.11 -2.28 -24.24
N ILE A 56 14.57 -3.40 -23.74
CA ILE A 56 14.54 -4.68 -24.43
C ILE A 56 13.22 -4.81 -25.21
N ALA A 57 13.29 -4.90 -26.54
CA ALA A 57 12.11 -5.26 -27.33
C ALA A 57 11.76 -6.75 -27.11
N PRO A 58 10.50 -7.16 -27.35
CA PRO A 58 10.14 -8.58 -27.27
C PRO A 58 11.08 -9.49 -28.09
N ILE A 59 11.43 -9.08 -29.32
CA ILE A 59 12.38 -9.82 -30.17
C ILE A 59 13.77 -9.96 -29.55
N ASP A 60 14.28 -8.91 -28.89
CA ASP A 60 15.57 -8.97 -28.19
C ASP A 60 15.52 -10.03 -27.08
N GLY A 61 14.41 -10.09 -26.35
CA GLY A 61 14.14 -11.10 -25.33
C GLY A 61 14.13 -12.52 -25.90
N LEU A 62 13.44 -12.74 -27.02
CA LEU A 62 13.37 -14.03 -27.71
C LEU A 62 14.73 -14.47 -28.25
N LEU A 63 15.51 -13.55 -28.83
CA LEU A 63 16.86 -13.84 -29.30
C LEU A 63 17.79 -14.18 -28.13
N MET A 64 17.70 -13.45 -27.02
CA MET A 64 18.45 -13.80 -25.80
C MET A 64 18.06 -15.18 -25.26
N ALA A 65 16.77 -15.51 -25.24
CA ALA A 65 16.29 -16.83 -24.82
C ALA A 65 16.88 -17.97 -25.66
N GLN A 66 17.15 -17.71 -26.95
CA GLN A 66 17.87 -18.62 -27.87
C GLN A 66 19.40 -18.62 -27.72
N GLY A 67 19.95 -17.96 -26.70
CA GLY A 67 21.40 -17.87 -26.52
C GLY A 67 22.08 -16.88 -27.44
N ARG A 68 21.37 -15.92 -28.03
CA ARG A 68 22.01 -14.88 -28.86
C ARG A 68 22.41 -13.68 -28.00
N THR A 69 23.55 -13.10 -28.36
CA THR A 69 23.98 -11.80 -27.87
C THR A 69 23.20 -10.72 -28.60
N VAL A 70 22.63 -9.78 -27.86
CA VAL A 70 21.86 -8.64 -28.40
C VAL A 70 22.44 -7.33 -27.90
N THR A 71 22.26 -6.26 -28.68
CA THR A 71 22.65 -4.90 -28.30
C THR A 71 21.40 -4.03 -28.27
N VAL A 72 21.00 -3.59 -27.09
CA VAL A 72 19.74 -2.84 -26.89
C VAL A 72 20.02 -1.40 -26.46
N PRO A 73 19.10 -0.45 -26.68
CA PRO A 73 19.25 0.89 -26.11
C PRO A 73 19.28 0.88 -24.58
N GLU A 74 19.98 1.84 -23.99
CA GLU A 74 20.02 2.06 -22.54
C GLU A 74 19.33 3.37 -22.18
N VAL A 75 18.33 3.33 -21.31
CA VAL A 75 17.57 4.50 -20.84
C VAL A 75 18.06 4.91 -19.46
N LYS A 76 18.33 6.21 -19.27
CA LYS A 76 18.80 6.77 -17.99
C LYS A 76 18.01 8.00 -17.59
N LEU A 77 17.96 8.27 -16.29
CA LEU A 77 17.46 9.53 -15.77
C LEU A 77 18.43 10.65 -16.13
N SER A 78 17.95 11.64 -16.90
CA SER A 78 18.68 12.87 -17.18
C SER A 78 18.18 14.00 -16.30
N TYR A 79 19.04 14.49 -15.41
CA TYR A 79 18.73 15.67 -14.60
C TYR A 79 18.60 16.94 -15.45
N LEU A 80 19.39 17.05 -16.53
CA LEU A 80 19.33 18.19 -17.46
C LEU A 80 18.01 18.24 -18.23
N ARG A 81 17.50 17.09 -18.67
CA ARG A 81 16.26 16.98 -19.45
C ARG A 81 15.04 16.63 -18.60
N LEU A 82 15.20 16.57 -17.28
CA LEU A 82 14.16 16.26 -16.29
C LEU A 82 13.31 15.04 -16.68
N GLY A 83 13.95 13.90 -16.95
CA GLY A 83 13.24 12.66 -17.29
C GLY A 83 14.10 11.54 -17.85
N LEU A 84 13.46 10.44 -18.23
CA LEU A 84 14.10 9.26 -18.78
C LEU A 84 14.40 9.44 -20.28
N VAL A 85 15.68 9.28 -20.64
CA VAL A 85 16.16 9.45 -22.02
C VAL A 85 17.06 8.29 -22.45
N PRO A 86 16.98 7.86 -23.72
CA PRO A 86 18.00 6.99 -24.30
C PRO A 86 19.37 7.65 -24.21
N SER A 87 20.39 6.88 -23.81
CA SER A 87 21.71 7.38 -23.42
C SER A 87 22.89 6.62 -24.04
N GLY A 88 22.60 5.58 -24.83
CA GLY A 88 23.60 4.70 -25.43
C GLY A 88 23.00 3.32 -25.69
N THR A 89 23.86 2.32 -25.80
CA THR A 89 23.46 0.91 -25.94
C THR A 89 24.14 0.03 -24.89
N ARG A 90 23.57 -1.15 -24.68
CA ARG A 90 24.07 -2.18 -23.77
C ARG A 90 24.04 -3.54 -24.46
N VAL A 91 25.16 -4.26 -24.37
CA VAL A 91 25.27 -5.65 -24.83
C VAL A 91 24.72 -6.58 -23.74
N LEU A 92 23.80 -7.46 -24.10
CA LEU A 92 23.18 -8.46 -23.23
C LEU A 92 23.44 -9.88 -23.76
N ASN A 93 23.45 -10.85 -22.83
CA ASN A 93 23.76 -12.26 -23.10
C ASN A 93 25.06 -12.49 -23.90
N ALA A 94 26.15 -11.83 -23.50
CA ALA A 94 27.46 -11.98 -24.16
C ALA A 94 28.00 -13.42 -24.15
N ASN A 95 27.64 -14.20 -23.12
CA ASN A 95 28.04 -15.60 -22.95
C ASN A 95 27.15 -16.58 -23.73
N ARG A 96 26.17 -16.09 -24.51
CA ARG A 96 25.31 -16.90 -25.38
C ARG A 96 24.56 -18.03 -24.65
N VAL A 97 24.08 -17.73 -23.45
CA VAL A 97 23.34 -18.70 -22.63
C VAL A 97 21.91 -18.78 -23.13
N THR A 98 21.47 -19.99 -23.50
CA THR A 98 20.09 -20.30 -23.88
C THR A 98 19.29 -20.74 -22.66
N ILE A 99 17.99 -20.39 -22.61
CA ILE A 99 17.06 -20.94 -21.61
C ILE A 99 16.39 -22.23 -22.09
N TRP A 100 16.50 -22.53 -23.38
CA TRP A 100 15.89 -23.70 -24.00
C TRP A 100 16.84 -24.90 -23.93
N HIS A 101 16.32 -26.06 -23.55
CA HIS A 101 17.08 -27.32 -23.62
C HIS A 101 17.51 -27.66 -25.05
N SER A 102 16.72 -27.27 -26.05
CA SER A 102 17.09 -27.30 -27.46
C SER A 102 16.39 -26.14 -28.20
N PRO A 103 17.00 -25.56 -29.25
CA PRO A 103 16.45 -24.40 -29.96
C PRO A 103 15.01 -24.61 -30.47
N GLU A 104 14.68 -25.84 -30.82
CA GLU A 104 13.38 -26.24 -31.37
C GLU A 104 12.26 -26.18 -30.32
N ARG A 105 12.58 -26.06 -29.02
CA ARG A 105 11.57 -25.97 -27.94
C ARG A 105 11.02 -24.57 -27.72
N ASP A 106 11.50 -23.58 -28.47
CA ASP A 106 10.97 -22.23 -28.40
C ASP A 106 9.58 -22.14 -29.03
N PRO A 107 8.53 -21.84 -28.25
CA PRO A 107 7.17 -21.82 -28.75
C PRO A 107 6.93 -20.69 -29.75
N PHE A 108 7.70 -19.60 -29.70
CA PHE A 108 7.57 -18.48 -30.62
C PHE A 108 8.22 -18.81 -31.97
N LEU A 109 9.38 -19.48 -31.95
CA LEU A 109 10.02 -20.00 -33.16
C LEU A 109 9.15 -21.09 -33.81
N GLN A 110 8.61 -22.04 -33.03
CA GLN A 110 7.69 -23.08 -33.53
C GLN A 110 6.43 -22.51 -34.17
N ARG A 111 5.88 -21.43 -33.59
CA ARG A 111 4.73 -20.70 -34.14
C ARG A 111 5.09 -19.91 -35.41
N GLY A 112 6.38 -19.75 -35.72
CA GLY A 112 6.83 -18.96 -36.86
C GLY A 112 6.75 -17.45 -36.61
N ALA A 113 6.76 -16.99 -35.36
CA ALA A 113 6.75 -15.56 -35.04
C ALA A 113 7.99 -14.83 -35.60
N TYR A 114 9.11 -15.53 -35.60
CA TYR A 114 10.35 -15.12 -36.22
C TYR A 114 11.09 -16.37 -36.74
N SER A 115 12.17 -16.17 -37.48
CA SER A 115 13.07 -17.23 -37.95
C SER A 115 14.52 -16.83 -37.75
N LEU A 116 15.38 -17.84 -37.67
CA LEU A 116 16.82 -17.69 -37.57
C LEU A 116 17.46 -18.12 -38.89
N GLU A 117 18.34 -17.29 -39.43
CA GLU A 117 19.13 -17.61 -40.62
C GLU A 117 20.47 -18.28 -40.22
N ALA A 118 21.04 -19.08 -41.14
CA ALA A 118 22.29 -19.80 -40.91
C ALA A 118 23.49 -18.89 -40.66
N ASN A 119 23.47 -17.66 -41.21
CA ASN A 119 24.47 -16.62 -40.98
C ASN A 119 24.35 -15.94 -39.60
N GLY A 120 23.35 -16.34 -38.79
CA GLY A 120 23.08 -15.71 -37.50
C GLY A 120 22.15 -14.50 -37.56
N ALA A 121 21.63 -14.09 -38.71
CA ALA A 121 20.57 -13.10 -38.80
C ALA A 121 19.23 -13.68 -38.32
N TYR A 122 18.25 -12.80 -38.13
CA TYR A 122 16.88 -13.19 -37.81
C TYR A 122 15.90 -12.36 -38.64
N ARG A 123 14.71 -12.91 -38.83
CA ARG A 123 13.58 -12.20 -39.46
C ARG A 123 12.32 -12.38 -38.65
N VAL A 124 11.65 -11.28 -38.33
CA VAL A 124 10.33 -11.27 -37.72
C VAL A 124 9.28 -11.48 -38.80
N HIS A 125 8.32 -12.38 -38.54
CA HIS A 125 7.19 -12.66 -39.45
C HIS A 125 5.84 -12.25 -38.86
N MET A 126 5.74 -12.13 -37.53
CA MET A 126 4.52 -11.73 -36.82
C MET A 126 4.80 -10.50 -35.95
N PRO A 127 4.87 -9.28 -36.54
CA PRO A 127 5.18 -8.06 -35.79
C PRO A 127 4.13 -7.72 -34.73
N ASP A 128 2.87 -8.05 -35.00
CA ASP A 128 1.69 -7.77 -34.17
C ASP A 128 1.29 -8.94 -33.24
N LEU A 129 2.19 -9.91 -33.02
CA LEU A 129 1.91 -11.14 -32.28
C LEU A 129 1.27 -10.89 -30.90
N PHE A 130 1.73 -9.85 -30.20
CA PHE A 130 1.25 -9.52 -28.86
C PHE A 130 0.12 -8.49 -28.85
N GLN A 131 -0.34 -8.04 -30.01
CA GLN A 131 -1.37 -7.02 -30.18
C GLN A 131 -2.71 -7.61 -30.62
N LYS A 132 -2.73 -8.89 -31.04
CA LYS A 132 -3.91 -9.53 -31.60
C LYS A 132 -4.22 -10.87 -30.95
N LYS A 133 -5.51 -11.16 -30.84
CA LYS A 133 -6.06 -12.46 -30.49
C LYS A 133 -5.91 -13.43 -31.67
N SER A 134 -6.17 -14.72 -31.44
CA SER A 134 -6.07 -15.77 -32.46
C SER A 134 -7.03 -15.59 -33.64
N ASP A 135 -8.13 -14.85 -33.44
CA ASP A 135 -9.10 -14.49 -34.49
C ASP A 135 -8.72 -13.20 -35.25
N GLY A 136 -7.58 -12.59 -34.92
CA GLY A 136 -7.07 -11.36 -35.54
C GLY A 136 -7.62 -10.06 -34.94
N SER A 137 -8.56 -10.12 -33.99
CA SER A 137 -9.06 -8.93 -33.30
C SER A 137 -8.02 -8.36 -32.30
N PRO A 138 -8.08 -7.06 -31.96
CA PRO A 138 -7.17 -6.47 -30.98
C PRO A 138 -7.20 -7.18 -29.62
N LEU A 139 -6.02 -7.35 -29.03
CA LEU A 139 -5.83 -7.89 -27.69
C LEU A 139 -5.64 -6.74 -26.69
N ASP A 140 -6.52 -6.67 -25.70
CA ASP A 140 -6.43 -5.68 -24.62
C ASP A 140 -6.13 -6.37 -23.28
N PHE A 141 -5.10 -5.91 -22.57
CA PHE A 141 -4.66 -6.58 -21.35
C PHE A 141 -5.72 -6.54 -20.23
N ASP A 142 -6.35 -5.40 -20.04
CA ASP A 142 -7.30 -5.21 -18.95
C ASP A 142 -8.58 -6.04 -19.18
N SER A 143 -9.18 -5.95 -20.38
CA SER A 143 -10.47 -6.57 -20.70
C SER A 143 -10.39 -8.03 -21.14
N ASP A 144 -9.32 -8.45 -21.85
CA ASP A 144 -9.16 -9.82 -22.32
C ASP A 144 -8.34 -10.69 -21.33
N CYS A 145 -7.50 -10.09 -20.47
CA CYS A 145 -6.66 -10.84 -19.54
C CYS A 145 -7.06 -10.63 -18.07
N MET A 146 -6.99 -9.39 -17.56
CA MET A 146 -7.21 -9.10 -16.14
C MET A 146 -8.63 -9.37 -15.68
N ARG A 147 -9.64 -8.94 -16.44
CA ARG A 147 -11.06 -9.31 -16.19
C ARG A 147 -11.24 -10.82 -16.06
N VAL A 148 -10.67 -11.59 -16.99
CA VAL A 148 -10.79 -13.05 -17.01
C VAL A 148 -10.09 -13.66 -15.79
N LEU A 149 -8.96 -13.11 -15.36
CA LEU A 149 -8.29 -13.52 -14.13
C LEU A 149 -9.18 -13.24 -12.91
N PHE A 150 -9.75 -12.05 -12.78
CA PHE A 150 -10.65 -11.66 -11.69
C PHE A 150 -11.85 -12.60 -11.58
N GLU A 151 -12.53 -12.87 -12.70
CA GLU A 151 -13.65 -13.82 -12.75
C GLU A 151 -13.25 -15.22 -12.29
N ARG A 152 -12.06 -15.69 -12.67
CA ARG A 152 -11.56 -17.03 -12.31
C ARG A 152 -11.15 -17.11 -10.84
N VAL A 153 -10.45 -16.10 -10.31
CA VAL A 153 -10.08 -16.05 -8.89
C VAL A 153 -11.33 -15.99 -8.02
N ALA A 154 -12.26 -15.08 -8.34
CA ALA A 154 -13.49 -14.94 -7.59
C ALA A 154 -14.33 -16.23 -7.59
N ARG A 155 -14.43 -16.91 -8.73
CA ARG A 155 -15.11 -18.21 -8.82
C ARG A 155 -14.47 -19.25 -7.92
N VAL A 156 -13.14 -19.38 -7.96
CA VAL A 156 -12.41 -20.40 -7.20
C VAL A 156 -12.56 -20.19 -5.70
N MET A 157 -12.39 -18.96 -5.22
CA MET A 157 -12.51 -18.68 -3.78
C MET A 157 -13.97 -18.83 -3.30
N ARG A 158 -14.96 -18.37 -4.09
CA ARG A 158 -16.38 -18.38 -3.70
C ARG A 158 -17.06 -19.73 -3.81
N MET A 159 -16.39 -20.73 -4.37
CA MET A 159 -16.79 -22.13 -4.18
C MET A 159 -16.74 -22.56 -2.70
N HIS A 160 -15.91 -21.91 -1.89
CA HIS A 160 -15.72 -22.23 -0.47
C HIS A 160 -16.46 -21.26 0.45
N ASN A 161 -16.45 -19.96 0.14
CA ASN A 161 -17.22 -18.96 0.88
C ASN A 161 -17.70 -17.85 -0.05
N LYS A 162 -19.03 -17.72 -0.18
CA LYS A 162 -19.68 -16.75 -1.09
C LYS A 162 -19.51 -15.30 -0.66
N ASP A 163 -19.18 -15.05 0.61
CA ASP A 163 -19.07 -13.71 1.16
C ASP A 163 -17.68 -13.09 0.96
N TRP A 164 -16.71 -13.88 0.49
CA TRP A 164 -15.34 -13.39 0.28
C TRP A 164 -15.24 -12.34 -0.83
N MET A 165 -14.52 -11.28 -0.48
CA MET A 165 -14.20 -10.17 -1.37
C MET A 165 -13.03 -10.52 -2.28
N LEU A 166 -13.08 -10.03 -3.52
CA LEU A 166 -11.94 -10.06 -4.43
C LEU A 166 -11.20 -8.74 -4.26
N PHE A 167 -9.97 -8.77 -3.77
CA PHE A 167 -9.08 -7.60 -3.78
C PHE A 167 -8.40 -7.59 -5.16
N ALA A 168 -8.84 -6.69 -6.02
CA ALA A 168 -8.42 -6.63 -7.41
C ALA A 168 -7.51 -5.44 -7.65
N GLU A 169 -6.42 -5.69 -8.35
CA GLU A 169 -5.53 -4.65 -8.84
C GLU A 169 -5.05 -4.96 -10.26
N LYS A 170 -4.53 -3.95 -10.92
CA LYS A 170 -3.98 -4.03 -12.27
C LYS A 170 -2.58 -3.44 -12.32
N GLU A 171 -1.98 -3.49 -13.50
CA GLU A 171 -0.58 -3.10 -13.72
C GLU A 171 -0.23 -1.76 -13.06
N PRO A 172 0.80 -1.68 -12.20
CA PRO A 172 1.04 -0.50 -11.37
C PRO A 172 1.17 0.78 -12.18
N HIS A 173 1.89 0.76 -13.30
CA HIS A 173 2.06 1.95 -14.13
C HIS A 173 0.74 2.41 -14.77
N ALA A 174 -0.06 1.48 -15.30
CA ALA A 174 -1.41 1.77 -15.77
C ALA A 174 -2.32 2.33 -14.66
N THR A 175 -2.23 1.82 -13.43
CA THR A 175 -3.00 2.30 -12.27
C THR A 175 -2.66 3.74 -11.91
N LEU A 176 -1.38 4.15 -12.00
CA LEU A 176 -0.96 5.54 -11.76
C LEU A 176 -1.60 6.52 -12.75
N LEU A 177 -1.86 6.09 -13.98
CA LEU A 177 -2.48 6.91 -15.03
C LEU A 177 -4.01 6.84 -14.98
N ASN A 178 -4.55 5.66 -14.73
CA ASN A 178 -5.98 5.40 -14.62
C ASN A 178 -6.24 4.28 -13.59
N PRO A 179 -6.71 4.62 -12.38
CA PRO A 179 -6.95 3.64 -11.31
C PRO A 179 -8.27 2.86 -11.46
N GLU A 180 -9.06 3.10 -12.52
CA GLU A 180 -10.27 2.31 -12.78
C GLU A 180 -9.91 0.87 -13.13
N LEU A 181 -10.57 -0.09 -12.48
CA LEU A 181 -10.44 -1.51 -12.81
C LEU A 181 -11.19 -1.85 -14.10
N PRO A 182 -10.79 -2.90 -14.84
CA PRO A 182 -11.69 -3.49 -15.84
C PRO A 182 -12.97 -4.03 -15.18
N PRO A 183 -14.02 -4.35 -15.96
CA PRO A 183 -15.21 -5.01 -15.43
C PRO A 183 -14.82 -6.18 -14.53
N ALA A 184 -15.38 -6.22 -13.32
CA ALA A 184 -15.03 -7.19 -12.31
C ALA A 184 -16.30 -7.80 -11.68
N PRO A 185 -16.21 -8.99 -11.07
CA PRO A 185 -17.33 -9.61 -10.36
C PRO A 185 -17.86 -8.73 -9.21
N GLU A 186 -19.09 -8.99 -8.75
CA GLU A 186 -19.59 -8.40 -7.51
C GLU A 186 -18.66 -8.69 -6.32
N GLN A 187 -18.78 -7.92 -5.23
CA GLN A 187 -17.91 -8.01 -4.05
C GLN A 187 -16.41 -7.88 -4.41
N THR A 188 -16.09 -7.04 -5.40
CA THR A 188 -14.72 -6.65 -5.72
C THR A 188 -14.38 -5.35 -4.99
N VAL A 189 -13.18 -5.32 -4.41
CA VAL A 189 -12.54 -4.15 -3.80
C VAL A 189 -11.43 -3.70 -4.74
N ASN A 190 -11.38 -2.41 -5.06
CA ASN A 190 -10.23 -1.84 -5.74
C ASN A 190 -9.06 -1.78 -4.76
N ALA A 191 -8.05 -2.62 -4.98
CA ALA A 191 -6.93 -2.85 -4.08
C ALA A 191 -5.61 -2.26 -4.60
N GLY A 192 -5.66 -1.33 -5.57
CA GLY A 192 -4.45 -0.78 -6.18
C GLY A 192 -3.50 -0.08 -5.21
N HIS A 193 -2.24 -0.01 -5.60
CA HIS A 193 -1.16 0.55 -4.78
C HIS A 193 -1.00 2.06 -5.00
N TRP A 194 -0.49 2.76 -3.99
CA TRP A 194 -0.08 4.15 -4.12
C TRP A 194 1.23 4.42 -3.38
N TYR A 195 2.21 4.95 -4.11
CA TYR A 195 3.49 5.39 -3.56
C TYR A 195 3.80 6.80 -4.05
N ASP A 196 4.54 7.57 -3.24
CA ASP A 196 5.28 8.72 -3.76
C ASP A 196 6.44 8.19 -4.63
N VAL A 197 6.19 8.10 -5.94
CA VAL A 197 7.13 7.54 -6.93
C VAL A 197 8.48 8.25 -6.89
N THR A 198 8.50 9.56 -6.61
CA THR A 198 9.74 10.34 -6.50
C THR A 198 10.56 9.85 -5.30
N VAL A 199 9.92 9.68 -4.15
CA VAL A 199 10.59 9.19 -2.93
C VAL A 199 11.02 7.74 -3.08
N LEU A 200 10.17 6.88 -3.65
CA LEU A 200 10.45 5.47 -3.86
C LEU A 200 11.65 5.27 -4.79
N PHE A 201 11.67 5.96 -5.93
CA PHE A 201 12.73 5.82 -6.93
C PHE A 201 14.05 6.47 -6.51
N LEU A 202 14.01 7.70 -5.97
CA LEU A 202 15.22 8.44 -5.60
C LEU A 202 15.77 8.06 -4.21
N LYS A 203 15.00 7.32 -3.42
CA LYS A 203 15.28 7.02 -1.99
C LYS A 203 15.65 8.29 -1.22
N LYS A 204 14.93 9.38 -1.51
CA LYS A 204 15.16 10.71 -0.95
C LYS A 204 13.83 11.39 -0.67
N PHE A 205 13.73 11.96 0.54
CA PHE A 205 12.65 12.87 0.90
C PHE A 205 13.25 14.25 1.23
N PRO A 206 13.37 15.16 0.24
CA PRO A 206 14.06 16.45 0.36
C PRO A 206 13.17 17.54 0.99
N TYR A 207 12.49 17.22 2.10
CA TYR A 207 11.64 18.17 2.82
C TYR A 207 12.41 19.47 3.16
N PRO A 208 11.83 20.67 2.94
CA PRO A 208 10.41 20.94 2.67
C PRO A 208 9.98 20.87 1.20
N PHE A 209 10.84 20.44 0.27
CA PHE A 209 10.48 20.34 -1.14
C PHE A 209 9.90 18.96 -1.45
N GLY A 210 8.85 18.92 -2.26
CA GLY A 210 8.27 17.72 -2.84
C GLY A 210 8.03 17.90 -4.33
N PHE A 211 7.89 16.80 -5.05
CA PHE A 211 7.65 16.80 -6.49
C PHE A 211 6.75 15.63 -6.85
N ASP A 212 5.63 15.94 -7.47
CA ASP A 212 4.74 14.94 -8.04
C ASP A 212 5.36 14.39 -9.33
N GLY A 213 5.87 13.16 -9.26
CA GLY A 213 6.54 12.50 -10.39
C GLY A 213 5.61 12.25 -11.61
N ILE A 214 4.29 12.24 -11.40
CA ILE A 214 3.31 12.01 -12.46
C ILE A 214 2.91 13.34 -13.11
N SER A 215 2.46 14.31 -12.30
CA SER A 215 1.97 15.59 -12.83
C SER A 215 3.07 16.64 -13.09
N GLY A 216 4.29 16.38 -12.63
CA GLY A 216 5.43 17.30 -12.73
C GLY A 216 5.33 18.54 -11.83
N LYS A 217 4.37 18.56 -10.90
CA LYS A 217 4.09 19.75 -10.08
C LYS A 217 4.95 19.76 -8.82
N PRO A 218 5.67 20.87 -8.52
CA PRO A 218 6.38 21.02 -7.27
C PRO A 218 5.41 21.25 -6.10
N ALA A 219 5.84 20.89 -4.90
CA ALA A 219 5.14 21.09 -3.66
C ALA A 219 6.10 21.67 -2.60
N LEU A 220 5.62 22.61 -1.78
CA LEU A 220 6.43 23.26 -0.75
C LEU A 220 5.81 23.12 0.64
N GLY A 221 6.63 22.70 1.59
CA GLY A 221 6.27 22.47 2.97
C GLY A 221 5.29 21.30 3.15
N ALA A 222 4.98 21.01 4.42
CA ALA A 222 4.04 19.95 4.78
C ALA A 222 2.67 20.12 4.08
N ASN A 223 2.13 21.34 4.07
CA ASN A 223 0.83 21.62 3.47
C ASN A 223 0.82 21.44 1.95
N GLY A 224 1.87 21.86 1.25
CA GLY A 224 1.96 21.68 -0.20
C GLY A 224 2.05 20.22 -0.58
N ILE A 225 2.89 19.44 0.12
CA ILE A 225 3.07 18.01 -0.11
C ILE A 225 1.77 17.26 0.19
N ARG A 226 1.14 17.52 1.35
CA ARG A 226 -0.16 16.94 1.71
C ARG A 226 -1.24 17.20 0.65
N LYS A 227 -1.36 18.45 0.19
CA LYS A 227 -2.29 18.80 -0.90
C LYS A 227 -1.97 18.05 -2.20
N SER A 228 -0.70 17.72 -2.45
CA SER A 228 -0.31 16.90 -3.59
C SER A 228 -0.82 15.47 -3.45
N TYR A 229 -0.56 14.84 -2.30
CA TYR A 229 -1.02 13.49 -2.03
C TYR A 229 -2.55 13.37 -2.05
N ILE A 230 -3.27 14.34 -1.49
CA ILE A 230 -4.74 14.43 -1.59
C ILE A 230 -5.20 14.43 -3.05
N ARG A 231 -4.59 15.26 -3.92
CA ARG A 231 -4.99 15.27 -5.34
C ARG A 231 -4.76 13.93 -6.03
N GLN A 232 -3.66 13.24 -5.71
CA GLN A 232 -3.34 11.94 -6.31
C GLN A 232 -4.32 10.86 -5.85
N LEU A 233 -4.56 10.76 -4.54
CA LEU A 233 -5.49 9.80 -3.96
C LEU A 233 -6.96 10.08 -4.33
N SER A 234 -7.31 11.33 -4.65
CA SER A 234 -8.63 11.68 -5.15
C SER A 234 -9.00 10.92 -6.44
N ALA A 235 -8.05 10.68 -7.35
CA ALA A 235 -8.30 9.94 -8.57
C ALA A 235 -8.64 8.46 -8.27
N PHE A 236 -7.90 7.85 -7.34
CA PHE A 236 -8.12 6.49 -6.89
C PHE A 236 -9.48 6.31 -6.20
N GLN A 237 -9.83 7.22 -5.28
CA GLN A 237 -11.13 7.22 -4.63
C GLN A 237 -12.27 7.38 -5.65
N GLN A 238 -12.15 8.34 -6.59
CA GLN A 238 -13.18 8.60 -7.59
C GLN A 238 -13.41 7.42 -8.53
N ALA A 239 -12.34 6.72 -8.94
CA ALA A 239 -12.46 5.50 -9.73
C ALA A 239 -13.32 4.44 -9.03
N SER A 240 -13.06 4.22 -7.74
CA SER A 240 -13.80 3.25 -6.93
C SER A 240 -15.26 3.67 -6.71
N VAL A 241 -15.52 4.95 -6.43
CA VAL A 241 -16.89 5.50 -6.30
C VAL A 241 -17.68 5.35 -7.61
N LYS A 242 -17.06 5.69 -8.75
CA LYS A 242 -17.68 5.56 -10.08
C LYS A 242 -18.08 4.11 -10.38
N GLN A 243 -17.28 3.15 -9.93
CA GLN A 243 -17.52 1.72 -10.12
C GLN A 243 -18.33 1.08 -8.98
N GLN A 244 -18.75 1.85 -7.97
CA GLN A 244 -19.47 1.39 -6.79
C GLN A 244 -18.75 0.25 -6.04
N GLN A 245 -17.43 0.38 -5.92
CA GLN A 245 -16.56 -0.58 -5.24
C GLN A 245 -15.91 0.06 -4.01
N PRO A 246 -15.67 -0.69 -2.91
CA PRO A 246 -14.81 -0.23 -1.85
C PRO A 246 -13.38 0.00 -2.35
N ALA A 247 -12.68 0.95 -1.74
CA ALA A 247 -11.30 1.29 -2.06
C ALA A 247 -10.39 0.91 -0.90
N LEU A 248 -9.38 0.09 -1.19
CA LEU A 248 -8.28 -0.25 -0.30
C LEU A 248 -6.98 0.14 -1.02
N LEU A 249 -6.16 0.98 -0.39
CA LEU A 249 -4.77 1.10 -0.82
C LEU A 249 -4.03 -0.17 -0.41
N GLY A 250 -3.91 -1.13 -1.35
CA GLY A 250 -3.33 -2.45 -1.09
C GLY A 250 -1.87 -2.37 -0.64
N GLU A 251 -1.17 -1.35 -1.12
CA GLU A 251 0.12 -0.97 -0.59
C GLU A 251 0.32 0.55 -0.63
N PHE A 252 1.02 1.03 0.39
CA PHE A 252 1.69 2.33 0.38
C PHE A 252 2.83 2.29 1.37
N GLY A 253 3.78 3.23 1.28
CA GLY A 253 4.86 3.31 2.25
C GLY A 253 6.03 4.14 1.77
N ILE A 254 7.16 3.98 2.45
CA ILE A 254 8.41 4.65 2.09
C ILE A 254 9.58 3.67 2.25
N PRO A 255 10.64 3.83 1.44
CA PRO A 255 11.92 3.19 1.76
C PRO A 255 12.47 3.73 3.09
N PHE A 256 13.04 2.85 3.91
CA PHE A 256 13.71 3.18 5.15
C PHE A 256 15.19 3.50 4.95
N ASP A 257 15.77 3.09 3.81
CA ASP A 257 17.16 3.35 3.44
C ASP A 257 17.37 4.75 2.83
N LEU A 258 16.49 5.70 3.13
CA LEU A 258 16.58 7.09 2.69
C LEU A 258 17.96 7.69 2.96
N ASP A 259 18.43 8.49 2.00
CA ASP A 259 19.73 9.16 2.05
C ASP A 259 20.89 8.17 2.32
N ASN A 260 20.87 7.00 1.68
CA ASN A 260 21.85 5.92 1.87
C ASN A 260 21.88 5.39 3.32
N GLY A 261 20.69 5.14 3.89
CA GLY A 261 20.54 4.60 5.25
C GLY A 261 21.05 5.53 6.34
N ARG A 262 20.96 6.86 6.17
CA ARG A 262 21.46 7.83 7.17
C ARG A 262 20.85 7.61 8.55
N ALA A 263 19.58 7.22 8.60
CA ALA A 263 18.88 6.93 9.85
C ALA A 263 19.49 5.73 10.60
N TYR A 264 20.09 4.76 9.90
CA TYR A 264 20.64 3.54 10.50
C TYR A 264 21.83 3.87 11.39
N LYS A 265 22.74 4.71 10.87
CA LYS A 265 23.90 5.21 11.62
C LYS A 265 23.45 6.01 12.84
N ALA A 266 22.48 6.90 12.66
CA ALA A 266 21.92 7.70 13.76
C ALA A 266 21.26 6.83 14.85
N ALA A 267 20.53 5.79 14.45
CA ALA A 267 19.88 4.86 15.37
C ALA A 267 20.89 3.96 16.12
N ALA A 268 21.96 3.51 15.45
CA ALA A 268 23.03 2.71 16.05
C ALA A 268 23.76 3.45 17.19
N HIS A 269 23.87 4.79 17.09
CA HIS A 269 24.42 5.64 18.16
C HIS A 269 23.43 5.91 19.31
N LYS A 270 22.37 5.08 19.45
CA LYS A 270 21.34 5.15 20.49
C LYS A 270 20.75 6.54 20.65
N GLN A 271 20.50 7.24 19.54
CA GLN A 271 19.74 8.50 19.60
C GLN A 271 18.35 8.21 20.19
N LYS A 272 18.13 8.70 21.41
CA LYS A 272 16.86 8.55 22.13
C LYS A 272 15.70 9.16 21.33
N ASP A 273 14.53 8.55 21.48
CA ASP A 273 13.20 9.11 21.13
C ASP A 273 12.87 9.22 19.63
N GLY A 274 13.30 8.26 18.80
CA GLY A 274 12.87 8.17 17.39
C GLY A 274 13.37 9.31 16.48
N ARG A 275 14.30 10.16 16.96
CA ARG A 275 14.86 11.30 16.21
C ARG A 275 15.53 10.89 14.90
N ALA A 276 16.20 9.73 14.89
CA ALA A 276 16.80 9.16 13.69
C ALA A 276 15.78 8.99 12.55
N TRP A 277 14.53 8.68 12.91
CA TRP A 277 13.43 8.38 12.00
C TRP A 277 12.52 9.57 11.71
N ARG A 278 12.85 10.79 12.17
CA ARG A 278 11.99 11.98 12.02
C ARG A 278 11.60 12.27 10.56
N LYS A 279 12.51 11.99 9.61
CA LYS A 279 12.25 12.15 8.18
C LYS A 279 11.17 11.17 7.70
N HIS A 280 11.32 9.91 8.06
CA HIS A 280 10.40 8.81 7.77
C HIS A 280 9.03 9.06 8.38
N SER A 281 8.99 9.38 9.68
CA SER A 281 7.73 9.68 10.38
C SER A 281 6.99 10.86 9.76
N ARG A 282 7.72 11.86 9.24
CA ARG A 282 7.10 12.98 8.51
C ARG A 282 6.51 12.55 7.17
N ALA A 283 7.23 11.75 6.39
CA ALA A 283 6.74 11.30 5.10
C ALA A 283 5.49 10.42 5.27
N LEU A 284 5.55 9.41 6.16
CA LEU A 284 4.39 8.57 6.50
C LEU A 284 3.23 9.39 7.04
N GLY A 285 3.47 10.33 7.96
CA GLY A 285 2.40 11.18 8.49
C GLY A 285 1.69 12.01 7.42
N LEU A 286 2.43 12.54 6.43
CA LEU A 286 1.83 13.26 5.31
C LEU A 286 1.00 12.37 4.38
N MET A 287 1.40 11.11 4.21
CA MET A 287 0.62 10.10 3.48
C MET A 287 -0.69 9.80 4.21
N TYR A 288 -0.61 9.49 5.51
CA TYR A 288 -1.80 9.24 6.33
C TYR A 288 -2.74 10.44 6.40
N ASP A 289 -2.23 11.67 6.46
CA ASP A 289 -3.05 12.89 6.43
C ASP A 289 -3.84 13.07 5.12
N ALA A 290 -3.42 12.41 4.04
CA ALA A 290 -4.13 12.36 2.76
C ALA A 290 -5.08 11.15 2.69
N ILE A 291 -4.68 10.00 3.23
CA ILE A 291 -5.52 8.80 3.36
C ILE A 291 -6.76 9.10 4.20
N ASP A 292 -6.58 9.73 5.38
CA ASP A 292 -7.66 10.18 6.26
C ASP A 292 -8.62 11.14 5.55
N HIS A 293 -8.09 12.03 4.72
CA HIS A 293 -8.90 13.02 4.00
C HIS A 293 -9.89 12.35 3.04
N HIS A 294 -9.51 11.20 2.47
CA HIS A 294 -10.36 10.41 1.57
C HIS A 294 -11.08 9.25 2.28
N LEU A 295 -10.86 9.05 3.58
CA LEU A 295 -11.37 7.91 4.35
C LEU A 295 -11.02 6.56 3.70
N LEU A 296 -9.85 6.47 3.08
CA LEU A 296 -9.41 5.24 2.41
C LEU A 296 -8.95 4.20 3.43
N HIS A 297 -9.34 2.95 3.21
CA HIS A 297 -8.65 1.84 3.86
C HIS A 297 -7.24 1.73 3.29
N SER A 298 -6.28 1.26 4.08
CA SER A 298 -4.88 1.18 3.63
C SER A 298 -4.09 0.10 4.35
N THR A 299 -3.11 -0.46 3.65
CA THR A 299 -2.15 -1.45 4.16
C THR A 299 -0.72 -0.93 3.93
N LEU A 300 -0.03 -0.62 5.04
CA LEU A 300 1.32 -0.06 5.03
C LEU A 300 2.33 -1.16 4.69
N TRP A 301 3.06 -1.00 3.60
CA TRP A 301 4.18 -1.85 3.20
C TRP A 301 5.41 -1.50 4.04
N ASN A 302 5.95 -2.39 4.86
CA ASN A 302 5.45 -3.72 5.25
C ASN A 302 5.88 -4.06 6.69
N TYR A 303 5.56 -5.25 7.20
CA TYR A 303 6.21 -5.82 8.40
C TYR A 303 7.01 -7.06 8.00
N THR A 304 8.32 -7.02 8.18
CA THR A 304 9.22 -8.12 7.84
C THR A 304 10.12 -8.44 9.04
N ALA A 305 9.86 -9.57 9.70
CA ALA A 305 10.57 -9.96 10.92
C ALA A 305 12.09 -10.18 10.70
N SER A 306 12.50 -10.49 9.47
CA SER A 306 13.91 -10.65 9.07
C SER A 306 14.62 -9.34 8.72
N ASN A 307 13.94 -8.18 8.74
CA ASN A 307 14.54 -6.93 8.30
C ASN A 307 15.77 -6.54 9.15
N ARG A 308 16.79 -5.99 8.47
CA ARG A 308 17.99 -5.40 9.06
C ARG A 308 18.18 -3.96 8.61
N ASN A 309 18.73 -3.12 9.48
CA ASN A 309 19.14 -1.75 9.16
C ASN A 309 20.48 -1.73 8.38
N ASP A 310 20.53 -2.48 7.28
CA ASP A 310 21.62 -2.53 6.31
C ASP A 310 20.99 -2.51 4.92
N ALA A 311 21.28 -1.48 4.12
CA ALA A 311 20.67 -1.29 2.80
C ALA A 311 20.99 -2.41 1.79
N ARG A 312 21.95 -3.29 2.07
CA ARG A 312 22.23 -4.49 1.26
C ARG A 312 21.37 -5.69 1.64
N ILE A 313 20.77 -5.65 2.83
CA ILE A 313 19.91 -6.71 3.37
C ILE A 313 18.45 -6.24 3.32
N GLY A 314 18.15 -5.10 3.94
CA GLY A 314 16.82 -4.52 4.04
C GLY A 314 15.82 -5.55 4.56
N ASP A 315 14.72 -5.74 3.83
CA ASP A 315 13.65 -6.70 4.13
C ASP A 315 14.09 -8.16 3.89
N GLY A 316 15.23 -8.39 3.22
CA GLY A 316 15.78 -9.72 2.94
C GLY A 316 15.37 -10.30 1.59
N TRP A 317 14.70 -9.51 0.76
CA TRP A 317 14.28 -9.87 -0.60
C TRP A 317 14.23 -8.62 -1.49
N ASN A 318 14.38 -8.79 -2.80
CA ASN A 318 14.33 -7.76 -3.85
C ASN A 318 15.16 -6.48 -3.64
N GLN A 319 16.11 -6.47 -2.69
CA GLN A 319 16.81 -5.25 -2.23
C GLN A 319 15.86 -4.15 -1.73
N GLU A 320 14.68 -4.55 -1.28
CA GLU A 320 13.70 -3.68 -0.63
C GLU A 320 14.08 -3.42 0.83
N ASP A 321 13.65 -2.29 1.34
CA ASP A 321 13.80 -1.92 2.75
C ASP A 321 12.65 -1.00 3.14
N LEU A 322 11.41 -1.49 3.10
CA LEU A 322 10.21 -0.72 3.42
C LEU A 322 9.64 -1.06 4.80
N SER A 323 10.21 -2.05 5.49
CA SER A 323 9.59 -2.53 6.72
C SER A 323 9.42 -1.47 7.82
N ILE A 324 8.30 -1.45 8.52
CA ILE A 324 8.13 -0.65 9.73
C ILE A 324 8.89 -1.24 10.94
N TYR A 325 9.57 -2.37 10.77
CA TYR A 325 10.29 -3.07 11.82
C TYR A 325 11.72 -3.40 11.38
N SER A 326 12.64 -3.45 12.35
CA SER A 326 13.96 -4.06 12.17
C SER A 326 14.44 -4.71 13.46
N ALA A 327 15.08 -5.87 13.35
CA ALA A 327 15.69 -6.54 14.50
C ALA A 327 16.77 -5.67 15.16
N ASP A 328 17.43 -4.80 14.40
CA ASP A 328 18.47 -3.88 14.89
C ASP A 328 17.89 -2.69 15.70
N GLN A 329 16.56 -2.55 15.78
CA GLN A 329 15.89 -1.57 16.64
C GLN A 329 15.39 -2.14 17.95
N LYS A 330 15.63 -3.43 18.20
CA LYS A 330 15.30 -4.02 19.48
C LYS A 330 16.16 -3.43 20.60
N HIS A 331 15.52 -3.08 21.70
CA HIS A 331 16.16 -2.64 22.93
C HIS A 331 15.76 -3.57 24.09
N GLY A 332 16.67 -3.82 25.02
CA GLY A 332 16.50 -4.79 26.13
C GLY A 332 17.39 -6.03 25.99
N VAL A 333 17.92 -6.53 27.10
CA VAL A 333 18.89 -7.63 27.16
C VAL A 333 18.15 -8.96 27.25
N PHE A 334 18.35 -9.86 26.29
CA PHE A 334 18.16 -11.29 26.57
C PHE A 334 19.22 -11.67 27.62
N GLY A 335 18.80 -11.93 28.86
CA GLY A 335 19.69 -12.47 29.92
C GLY A 335 19.89 -11.65 31.19
N SER A 336 19.18 -10.53 31.42
CA SER A 336 19.10 -9.95 32.77
C SER A 336 17.87 -10.46 33.50
N ASN A 337 17.99 -10.89 34.75
CA ASN A 337 16.90 -11.33 35.64
C ASN A 337 15.83 -10.26 35.95
N ALA A 338 15.83 -9.12 35.26
CA ALA A 338 14.72 -8.19 35.22
C ALA A 338 13.82 -8.58 34.05
N GLY A 339 12.58 -8.98 34.36
CA GLY A 339 11.62 -9.55 33.40
C GLY A 339 11.60 -8.87 32.03
N VAL A 340 11.48 -9.68 30.98
CA VAL A 340 11.34 -9.21 29.60
C VAL A 340 10.12 -8.29 29.52
N SER A 341 10.34 -6.99 29.41
CA SER A 341 9.28 -6.06 28.99
C SER A 341 9.03 -6.32 27.51
N PHE A 342 7.97 -7.09 27.22
CA PHE A 342 7.45 -7.28 25.87
C PHE A 342 6.68 -6.02 25.47
N HIS A 343 7.40 -4.96 25.09
CA HIS A 343 6.76 -3.77 24.53
C HIS A 343 6.41 -4.03 23.04
N PRO A 344 5.16 -3.83 22.59
CA PRO A 344 4.74 -4.12 21.20
C PRO A 344 5.53 -3.32 20.16
N ASP A 345 5.92 -2.08 20.51
CA ASP A 345 6.75 -1.22 19.65
C ASP A 345 8.23 -1.63 19.56
N ASN A 346 8.68 -2.67 20.29
CA ASN A 346 10.09 -3.04 20.33
C ASN A 346 10.58 -3.54 18.96
N GLY A 347 11.56 -2.84 18.38
CA GLY A 347 12.01 -3.06 17.00
C GLY A 347 11.31 -2.19 15.95
N GLY A 348 10.34 -1.36 16.35
CA GLY A 348 9.65 -0.44 15.45
C GLY A 348 10.56 0.66 14.87
N ARG A 349 10.31 1.01 13.62
CA ARG A 349 10.96 2.11 12.89
C ARG A 349 9.92 3.18 12.59
N ALA A 350 10.25 4.45 12.83
CA ALA A 350 9.39 5.59 12.48
C ALA A 350 7.95 5.59 13.04
N LEU A 351 7.69 4.88 14.15
CA LEU A 351 6.36 4.66 14.76
C LEU A 351 5.45 5.90 14.78
N SER A 352 5.96 7.07 15.16
CA SER A 352 5.18 8.33 15.22
C SER A 352 4.63 8.81 13.87
N GLY A 353 5.02 8.18 12.76
CA GLY A 353 4.46 8.43 11.43
C GLY A 353 3.19 7.64 11.13
N PHE A 354 2.91 6.56 11.85
CA PHE A 354 1.79 5.65 11.54
C PHE A 354 1.01 5.14 12.77
N VAL A 355 1.61 5.12 13.95
CA VAL A 355 0.91 4.84 15.22
C VAL A 355 0.12 6.10 15.61
N ARG A 356 -1.20 6.07 15.33
CA ARG A 356 -2.10 7.22 15.48
C ARG A 356 -3.54 6.76 15.79
N PRO A 357 -4.35 7.61 16.44
CA PRO A 357 -5.76 7.29 16.67
C PRO A 357 -6.53 7.25 15.35
N TYR A 358 -7.52 6.36 15.27
CA TYR A 358 -8.41 6.26 14.11
C TYR A 358 -9.73 5.58 14.50
N VAL A 359 -10.78 5.82 13.71
CA VAL A 359 -12.04 5.09 13.81
C VAL A 359 -11.87 3.71 13.19
N ARG A 360 -11.85 2.66 14.01
CA ARG A 360 -11.78 1.26 13.57
C ARG A 360 -13.11 0.80 12.98
N ARG A 361 -14.20 1.24 13.61
CA ARG A 361 -15.57 0.92 13.24
C ARG A 361 -16.45 2.11 13.61
N ALA A 362 -17.36 2.50 12.72
CA ALA A 362 -18.36 3.52 13.01
C ALA A 362 -19.73 2.87 13.21
N GLN A 363 -20.52 3.36 14.18
CA GLN A 363 -21.94 3.05 14.31
C GLN A 363 -22.73 3.83 13.25
N GLY A 364 -22.51 3.54 11.97
CA GLY A 364 -23.05 4.28 10.83
C GLY A 364 -21.96 4.64 9.82
N THR A 365 -22.11 5.78 9.16
CA THR A 365 -21.22 6.22 8.07
C THR A 365 -20.20 7.22 8.60
N LEU A 366 -18.91 6.91 8.46
CA LEU A 366 -17.83 7.87 8.74
C LEU A 366 -17.82 8.96 7.65
N LEU A 367 -17.94 10.22 8.06
CA LEU A 367 -18.01 11.38 7.17
C LEU A 367 -16.68 12.13 7.07
N SER A 368 -15.90 12.15 8.16
CA SER A 368 -14.55 12.70 8.15
C SER A 368 -13.70 12.13 9.29
N MET A 369 -12.39 12.15 9.12
CA MET A 369 -11.41 11.76 10.12
C MET A 369 -10.15 12.61 9.93
N GLN A 370 -9.55 13.06 11.03
CA GLN A 370 -8.30 13.81 11.00
C GLN A 370 -7.53 13.61 12.31
N TYR A 371 -6.21 13.42 12.20
CA TYR A 371 -5.30 13.46 13.34
C TYR A 371 -4.19 14.50 13.12
N ASN A 372 -3.99 15.38 14.10
CA ASN A 372 -2.88 16.31 14.13
C ASN A 372 -1.78 15.80 15.06
N SER A 373 -0.73 15.22 14.51
CA SER A 373 0.36 14.63 15.31
C SER A 373 1.14 15.63 16.18
N LYS A 374 1.22 16.90 15.77
CA LYS A 374 1.91 17.95 16.56
C LYS A 374 1.10 18.34 17.78
N LYS A 375 -0.21 18.53 17.60
CA LYS A 375 -1.14 18.88 18.68
C LYS A 375 -1.65 17.66 19.44
N ARG A 376 -1.49 16.45 18.91
CA ARG A 376 -2.09 15.20 19.42
C ARG A 376 -3.62 15.29 19.53
N THR A 377 -4.24 15.97 18.58
CA THR A 377 -5.71 16.09 18.50
C THR A 377 -6.27 15.18 17.43
N PHE A 378 -7.35 14.47 17.76
CA PHE A 378 -8.09 13.61 16.84
C PHE A 378 -9.52 14.12 16.70
N GLU A 379 -10.00 14.20 15.47
CA GLU A 379 -11.34 14.67 15.11
C GLU A 379 -11.99 13.66 14.16
N ALA A 380 -13.25 13.29 14.42
CA ALA A 380 -14.04 12.45 13.52
C ALA A 380 -15.50 12.91 13.47
N GLU A 381 -16.13 12.75 12.31
CA GLU A 381 -17.55 13.02 12.10
C GLU A 381 -18.26 11.76 11.62
N ILE A 382 -19.37 11.37 12.26
CA ILE A 382 -20.08 10.13 11.96
C ILE A 382 -21.57 10.42 11.80
N ALA A 383 -22.16 10.01 10.66
CA ALA A 383 -23.60 9.91 10.49
C ALA A 383 -24.09 8.59 11.09
N VAL A 384 -24.74 8.67 12.26
CA VAL A 384 -25.09 7.48 13.04
C VAL A 384 -26.35 6.79 12.50
N ARG A 385 -26.29 5.45 12.50
CA ARG A 385 -27.42 4.55 12.27
C ARG A 385 -27.86 3.91 13.58
N THR A 386 -29.02 4.29 14.09
CA THR A 386 -29.51 3.83 15.40
C THR A 386 -30.33 2.54 15.36
N ASN A 387 -30.75 2.10 14.18
CA ASN A 387 -31.38 0.79 13.95
C ASN A 387 -30.37 -0.34 13.69
N THR A 388 -29.11 -0.15 14.10
CA THR A 388 -28.03 -1.14 13.92
C THR A 388 -28.09 -2.22 15.00
N ASP A 389 -27.35 -3.31 14.81
CA ASP A 389 -27.26 -4.48 15.72
C ASP A 389 -26.63 -4.17 17.10
N GLY A 390 -26.68 -2.92 17.57
CA GLY A 390 -26.20 -2.49 18.89
C GLY A 390 -24.68 -2.34 19.01
N HIS A 391 -23.93 -2.36 17.91
CA HIS A 391 -22.48 -2.21 17.95
C HIS A 391 -22.03 -0.75 18.08
N PRO A 392 -20.99 -0.46 18.90
CA PRO A 392 -20.52 0.89 19.11
C PRO A 392 -19.66 1.39 17.95
N THR A 393 -19.44 2.71 17.93
CA THR A 393 -18.25 3.27 17.29
C THR A 393 -17.02 2.88 18.09
N GLU A 394 -16.01 2.30 17.43
CA GLU A 394 -14.73 1.91 18.04
C GLU A 394 -13.62 2.85 17.57
N ILE A 395 -12.96 3.53 18.49
CA ILE A 395 -11.82 4.41 18.21
C ILE A 395 -10.58 3.80 18.86
N PHE A 396 -9.54 3.55 18.06
CA PHE A 396 -8.23 3.14 18.58
C PHE A 396 -7.51 4.33 19.21
N VAL A 397 -7.00 4.14 20.43
CA VAL A 397 -6.29 5.15 21.21
C VAL A 397 -4.89 4.62 21.53
N PRO A 398 -3.84 5.05 20.80
CA PRO A 398 -2.49 4.53 21.02
C PRO A 398 -1.84 5.09 22.29
N ALA A 399 -1.34 4.19 23.14
CA ALA A 399 -0.62 4.53 24.37
C ALA A 399 0.61 5.43 24.10
N GLN A 400 1.32 5.21 22.99
CA GLN A 400 2.49 6.01 22.61
C GLN A 400 2.17 7.51 22.44
N VAL A 401 0.94 7.84 22.03
CA VAL A 401 0.50 9.22 21.80
C VAL A 401 -0.08 9.83 23.08
N TYR A 402 -0.96 9.07 23.74
CA TYR A 402 -1.81 9.57 24.83
C TYR A 402 -1.30 9.24 26.23
N LYS A 403 -0.35 8.30 26.38
CA LYS A 403 0.21 7.84 27.66
C LYS A 403 -0.88 7.55 28.71
N ASN A 404 -1.94 6.87 28.28
CA ASN A 404 -3.11 6.54 29.10
C ASN A 404 -3.87 7.74 29.69
N SER A 405 -3.66 8.96 29.16
CA SER A 405 -4.40 10.17 29.56
C SER A 405 -4.83 10.99 28.35
N TYR A 406 -6.14 11.13 28.17
CA TYR A 406 -6.75 11.92 27.10
C TYR A 406 -8.10 12.46 27.54
N ARG A 407 -8.54 13.55 26.93
CA ARG A 407 -9.91 14.05 27.06
C ARG A 407 -10.66 13.78 25.77
N TYR A 408 -11.91 13.34 25.87
CA TYR A 408 -12.79 13.23 24.72
C TYR A 408 -14.03 14.12 24.88
N GLN A 409 -14.54 14.61 23.76
CA GLN A 409 -15.79 15.37 23.68
C GLN A 409 -16.64 14.78 22.56
N VAL A 410 -17.91 14.51 22.85
CA VAL A 410 -18.89 14.02 21.88
C VAL A 410 -19.98 15.07 21.71
N TRP A 411 -20.17 15.56 20.48
CA TRP A 411 -21.27 16.46 20.14
C TRP A 411 -22.38 15.64 19.49
N LEU A 412 -23.58 15.74 20.05
CA LEU A 412 -24.76 15.01 19.60
C LEU A 412 -25.84 15.98 19.04
N PRO A 413 -26.67 15.52 18.09
CA PRO A 413 -27.91 16.19 17.73
C PRO A 413 -28.93 16.13 18.88
N VAL A 414 -29.92 17.04 18.86
CA VAL A 414 -31.04 17.03 19.83
C VAL A 414 -31.80 15.70 19.73
N GLY A 415 -32.12 15.11 20.89
CA GLY A 415 -32.85 13.84 20.98
C GLY A 415 -31.98 12.58 20.95
N TYR A 416 -30.65 12.73 20.88
CA TYR A 416 -29.71 11.63 20.97
C TYR A 416 -29.04 11.59 22.35
N ALA A 417 -28.65 10.39 22.79
CA ALA A 417 -27.82 10.16 23.96
C ALA A 417 -26.62 9.29 23.60
N TYR A 418 -25.57 9.31 24.43
CA TYR A 418 -24.44 8.39 24.28
C TYR A 418 -23.96 7.82 25.60
N THR A 419 -23.39 6.63 25.52
CA THR A 419 -22.57 6.02 26.58
C THR A 419 -21.19 5.74 25.99
N ALA A 420 -20.13 5.99 26.76
CA ALA A 420 -18.77 5.71 26.35
C ALA A 420 -18.08 4.76 27.34
N VAL A 421 -17.34 3.79 26.81
CA VAL A 421 -16.56 2.83 27.61
C VAL A 421 -15.14 2.78 27.05
N CYS A 422 -14.14 2.88 27.93
CA CYS A 422 -12.75 2.66 27.56
C CYS A 422 -12.40 1.19 27.82
N ARG A 423 -11.93 0.48 26.79
CA ARG A 423 -11.49 -0.92 26.90
C ARG A 423 -9.99 -1.02 26.62
N SER A 424 -9.22 -1.49 27.59
CA SER A 424 -7.83 -1.88 27.40
C SER A 424 -7.70 -3.03 26.40
N LEU A 425 -6.73 -2.94 25.50
CA LEU A 425 -6.32 -3.97 24.55
C LEU A 425 -5.10 -4.77 25.02
N SER A 426 -4.44 -4.37 26.12
CA SER A 426 -3.19 -4.98 26.57
C SER A 426 -3.38 -6.02 27.67
N LEU A 427 -2.61 -7.11 27.59
CA LEU A 427 -2.49 -8.16 28.61
C LEU A 427 -1.51 -7.80 29.72
N GLN A 428 -0.83 -6.65 29.65
CA GLN A 428 0.19 -6.21 30.62
C GLN A 428 -0.16 -4.83 31.23
N PRO A 429 0.20 -4.55 32.49
CA PRO A 429 -0.32 -3.40 33.24
C PRO A 429 0.19 -2.01 32.81
N HIS A 430 1.21 -1.93 31.96
CA HIS A 430 1.97 -0.68 31.77
C HIS A 430 1.91 -0.07 30.37
N ASP A 431 1.41 -0.80 29.36
CA ASP A 431 1.33 -0.34 27.97
C ASP A 431 -0.07 -0.63 27.41
N VAL A 432 -1.05 0.16 27.85
CA VAL A 432 -2.46 -0.05 27.54
C VAL A 432 -2.86 0.73 26.29
N GLU A 433 -2.70 0.10 25.12
CA GLU A 433 -3.54 0.50 23.98
C GLU A 433 -5.01 0.38 24.37
N ALA A 434 -5.84 1.31 23.94
CA ALA A 434 -7.25 1.31 24.33
C ALA A 434 -8.19 1.46 23.14
N LEU A 435 -9.42 0.98 23.32
CA LEU A 435 -10.56 1.32 22.49
C LEU A 435 -11.50 2.22 23.27
N LEU A 436 -11.79 3.39 22.71
CA LEU A 436 -12.93 4.18 23.12
C LEU A 436 -14.15 3.69 22.34
N LEU A 437 -15.09 3.06 23.05
CA LEU A 437 -16.34 2.54 22.52
C LEU A 437 -17.44 3.56 22.79
N ILE A 438 -18.10 4.07 21.75
CA ILE A 438 -19.19 5.06 21.86
C ILE A 438 -20.47 4.44 21.32
N TYR A 439 -21.46 4.27 22.19
CA TYR A 439 -22.81 3.81 21.87
C TYR A 439 -23.73 5.01 21.77
N VAL A 440 -24.42 5.18 20.64
CA VAL A 440 -25.37 6.29 20.44
C VAL A 440 -26.79 5.73 20.29
N THR A 441 -27.75 6.31 21.01
CA THR A 441 -29.17 5.91 20.99
C THR A 441 -30.09 7.12 20.81
N THR A 442 -31.33 6.87 20.35
CA THR A 442 -32.42 7.87 20.22
C THR A 442 -33.40 7.85 21.39
N ASP A 443 -33.27 6.90 22.30
CA ASP A 443 -34.17 6.75 23.44
C ASP A 443 -33.54 7.38 24.68
N GLY A 444 -34.08 8.51 25.13
CA GLY A 444 -33.73 9.16 26.40
C GLY A 444 -34.09 8.37 27.67
N LYS A 445 -34.20 7.04 27.59
CA LYS A 445 -34.54 6.13 28.70
C LYS A 445 -33.35 5.47 29.39
N HIS A 446 -32.13 5.69 28.91
CA HIS A 446 -30.92 5.52 29.73
C HIS A 446 -30.42 6.91 30.13
N GLY A 447 -30.88 7.32 31.31
CA GLY A 447 -30.54 8.61 31.90
C GLY A 447 -29.06 8.72 32.23
N ALA A 448 -28.64 9.98 32.30
CA ALA A 448 -27.35 10.49 32.77
C ALA A 448 -26.12 10.07 31.94
N ALA A 449 -25.29 11.06 31.63
CA ALA A 449 -23.90 10.85 31.28
C ALA A 449 -23.19 10.15 32.45
N THR A 450 -23.23 8.82 32.48
CA THR A 450 -22.35 8.05 33.37
C THR A 450 -20.97 8.08 32.76
N THR A 451 -20.17 9.04 33.22
CA THR A 451 -18.72 8.98 33.16
C THR A 451 -18.28 7.97 34.21
N ASP A 452 -18.36 6.68 33.90
CA ASP A 452 -17.55 5.69 34.62
C ASP A 452 -16.11 5.84 34.10
N THR A 453 -15.44 6.87 34.61
CA THR A 453 -13.99 7.08 34.49
C THR A 453 -13.37 7.06 35.87
N ASP A 454 -13.59 5.98 36.61
CA ASP A 454 -12.67 5.61 37.68
C ASP A 454 -11.69 4.61 37.08
N ASP A 455 -10.56 5.13 36.57
CA ASP A 455 -9.23 4.49 36.51
C ASP A 455 -8.23 5.17 35.53
N ALA A 456 -8.45 6.41 35.09
CA ALA A 456 -7.41 7.15 34.36
C ALA A 456 -7.49 8.68 34.55
N ILE A 457 -7.49 9.16 35.79
CA ILE A 457 -7.30 10.58 36.09
C ILE A 457 -6.20 10.70 37.15
N ASP A 458 -4.97 10.91 36.71
CA ASP A 458 -3.99 11.61 37.54
C ASP A 458 -4.23 13.11 37.29
N ALA A 459 -4.87 13.76 38.26
CA ALA A 459 -5.41 15.11 38.12
C ALA A 459 -4.34 16.23 38.14
N ASP A 460 -3.06 15.89 38.19
CA ASP A 460 -1.98 16.87 38.39
C ASP A 460 -1.08 17.14 37.17
N ASP A 461 -1.37 16.53 36.00
CA ASP A 461 -0.61 16.83 34.77
C ASP A 461 -1.17 18.09 34.06
N GLN A 462 -0.60 19.27 34.38
CA GLN A 462 -0.89 20.53 33.67
C GLN A 462 -0.59 20.46 32.15
N HIS A 463 0.06 19.40 31.64
CA HIS A 463 0.22 19.14 30.20
C HIS A 463 -0.93 18.34 29.55
N ALA A 464 -1.97 17.94 30.30
CA ALA A 464 -3.14 17.25 29.76
C ALA A 464 -4.02 18.13 28.85
N THR A 465 -3.82 19.46 28.81
CA THR A 465 -4.62 20.37 27.98
C THR A 465 -4.49 20.14 26.48
N ASP A 466 -3.40 19.51 26.03
CA ASP A 466 -3.06 19.37 24.62
C ASP A 466 -3.55 18.04 24.00
N ARG A 467 -3.94 17.04 24.79
CA ARG A 467 -4.31 15.70 24.28
C ARG A 467 -5.83 15.52 24.23
N ARG A 468 -6.44 15.76 23.07
CA ARG A 468 -7.91 15.77 22.91
C ARG A 468 -8.42 14.91 21.77
N MET A 469 -9.58 14.30 21.98
CA MET A 469 -10.39 13.65 20.97
C MET A 469 -11.73 14.35 20.86
N GLN A 470 -12.20 14.54 19.63
CA GLN A 470 -13.42 15.26 19.32
C GLN A 470 -14.24 14.42 18.34
N ILE A 471 -15.45 14.04 18.74
CA ILE A 471 -16.36 13.22 17.93
C ILE A 471 -17.65 13.99 17.68
N LEU A 472 -17.92 14.34 16.42
CA LEU A 472 -19.17 14.95 15.99
C LEU A 472 -20.12 13.88 15.44
N ILE A 473 -21.30 13.74 16.05
CA ILE A 473 -22.34 12.82 15.59
C ILE A 473 -23.41 13.60 14.84
N ARG A 474 -23.84 13.05 13.69
CA ARG A 474 -24.95 13.55 12.89
C ARG A 474 -26.02 12.48 12.71
N PRO A 475 -27.30 12.83 12.55
CA PRO A 475 -28.31 11.89 12.09
C PRO A 475 -27.98 11.47 10.65
N GLU A 476 -28.21 10.22 10.30
CA GLU A 476 -28.29 9.84 8.89
C GLU A 476 -29.54 10.48 8.26
N LYS A 477 -29.41 10.96 7.01
CA LYS A 477 -30.49 11.64 6.27
C LYS A 477 -31.44 10.65 5.61
#